data_AF-A0A2K6FS83-F1
#
_entry.id   AF-A0A2K6FS83-F1
#
_cell.length_a   1.000
_cell.length_b   1.000
_cell.length_c   1.000
_cell.angle_alpha   90.00
_cell.angle_beta   90.00
_cell.angle_gamma   90.00
#
_symmetry.space_group_name_H-M   'P 1'
#
loop_
_entity.id
_entity.type
_entity.pdbx_description
1 polymer ?
#
loop_
_entity_poly.entity_id
_entity_poly.type
_entity_poly.pdbx_seq_one_letter_code
_entity_poly.pdbx_strand_id
1 'polypeptide(L)'
;MATLARLQARRLTLGNQYYFRNRSYLGRTHYQLIVKVAYYTMKMNLYNAMAVRIQRRWRGYKVRKYLFNYFYFKEYLRAVSETNDAIREALEEFAEMKDREEKKANLEREEKKRDYQARKMHYLLSTKQIPGIYNSPFRKEPDPWELRLQKAKPLTHRRPRVTQEYSTDLTNWLACTSARSFPQSEILPPIHRKQCQVLISHIRILSLILFLLFFPIFILWFLPFSSYHKNKKYIPSIHTSSKYSPDSYGKQHFRAENPRKWICDKDFQTVLPSFDLFSKYGKLYSKAGQIV
;
A
#
# COMPACT_ATOMS: atom_id res chain seq x y z
N MET A 1 55.75 82.74 35.57
CA MET A 1 55.75 81.42 34.89
C MET A 1 55.25 80.26 35.76
N ALA A 2 55.67 80.12 37.02
CA ALA A 2 55.27 78.99 37.87
C ALA A 2 53.77 78.92 38.25
N THR A 3 53.08 80.07 38.37
CA THR A 3 51.65 80.14 38.75
C THR A 3 50.73 79.66 37.62
N LEU A 4 51.01 80.06 36.38
CA LEU A 4 50.29 79.61 35.18
C LEU A 4 50.43 78.10 34.97
N ALA A 5 51.64 77.56 35.15
CA ALA A 5 51.89 76.11 35.08
C ALA A 5 51.12 75.33 36.15
N ARG A 6 51.04 75.84 37.39
CA ARG A 6 50.23 75.21 38.46
C ARG A 6 48.73 75.24 38.18
N LEU A 7 48.22 76.34 37.63
CA LEU A 7 46.81 76.46 37.25
C LEU A 7 46.46 75.52 36.09
N GLN A 8 47.33 75.38 35.10
CA GLN A 8 47.18 74.41 34.01
C GLN A 8 47.21 72.96 34.52
N ALA A 9 48.16 72.62 35.39
CA ALA A 9 48.22 71.30 36.02
C ALA A 9 46.94 70.98 36.82
N ARG A 10 46.42 71.95 37.58
CA ARG A 10 45.19 71.78 38.38
C ARG A 10 43.93 71.65 37.51
N ARG A 11 43.88 72.32 36.36
CA ARG A 11 42.79 72.17 35.39
C ARG A 11 42.77 70.75 34.80
N LEU A 12 43.93 70.21 34.47
CA LEU A 12 44.06 68.84 33.95
C LEU A 12 43.70 67.78 34.99
N THR A 13 44.10 67.96 36.26
CA THR A 13 43.73 67.02 37.33
C THR A 13 42.24 67.01 37.62
N LEU A 14 41.58 68.18 37.61
CA LEU A 14 40.13 68.27 37.76
C LEU A 14 39.38 67.64 36.57
N GLY A 15 39.86 67.87 35.34
CA GLY A 15 39.32 67.24 34.14
C GLY A 15 39.43 65.71 34.17
N ASN A 16 40.60 65.19 34.56
CA ASN A 16 40.82 63.76 34.71
C ASN A 16 39.94 63.18 35.83
N GLN A 17 39.89 63.81 37.01
CA GLN A 17 39.04 63.35 38.11
C GLN A 17 37.56 63.33 37.73
N TYR A 18 37.08 64.34 37.01
CA TYR A 18 35.70 64.39 36.50
C TYR A 18 35.44 63.27 35.48
N TYR A 19 36.36 63.04 34.54
CA TYR A 19 36.25 61.97 33.55
C TYR A 19 36.21 60.59 34.21
N PHE A 20 37.15 60.29 35.11
CA PHE A 20 37.17 59.01 35.85
C PHE A 20 35.90 58.82 36.68
N ARG A 21 35.41 59.87 37.36
CA ARG A 21 34.19 59.80 38.17
C ARG A 21 32.95 59.51 37.33
N ASN A 22 32.80 60.14 36.17
CA ASN A 22 31.67 59.88 35.25
C ASN A 22 31.77 58.50 34.59
N ARG A 23 32.97 58.07 34.20
CA ARG A 23 33.20 56.70 33.68
C ARG A 23 32.84 55.64 34.72
N SER A 24 33.23 55.85 35.99
CA SER A 24 32.84 54.94 37.08
C SER A 24 31.34 54.97 37.37
N TYR A 25 30.67 56.12 37.25
CA TYR A 25 29.22 56.21 37.40
C TYR A 25 28.49 55.42 36.31
N LEU A 26 28.84 55.63 35.03
CA LEU A 26 28.28 54.90 33.89
C LEU A 26 28.54 53.38 33.98
N GLY A 27 29.72 52.98 34.45
CA GLY A 27 30.04 51.57 34.69
C GLY A 27 29.13 50.94 35.77
N ARG A 28 28.87 51.67 36.87
CA ARG A 28 27.98 51.20 37.95
C ARG A 28 26.53 51.12 37.51
N THR A 29 26.03 52.09 36.74
CA THR A 29 24.65 52.04 36.23
C THR A 29 24.46 50.90 35.24
N HIS A 30 25.43 50.68 34.35
CA HIS A 30 25.41 49.54 33.41
C HIS A 30 25.47 48.19 34.15
N TYR A 31 26.33 48.07 35.16
CA TYR A 31 26.40 46.87 36.00
C TYR A 31 25.07 46.59 36.71
N GLN A 32 24.44 47.61 37.30
CA GLN A 32 23.12 47.46 37.93
C GLN A 32 22.05 46.98 36.93
N LEU A 33 22.09 47.45 35.68
CA LEU A 33 21.18 46.99 34.64
C LEU A 33 21.42 45.52 34.30
N ILE A 34 22.68 45.11 34.11
CA ILE A 34 23.04 43.71 33.84
C ILE A 34 22.53 42.79 34.96
N VAL A 35 22.77 43.17 36.23
CA VAL A 35 22.32 42.39 37.38
C VAL A 35 20.79 42.28 37.43
N LYS A 36 20.07 43.39 37.17
CA LYS A 36 18.60 43.37 37.09
C LYS A 36 18.11 42.45 35.97
N VAL A 37 18.69 42.53 34.78
CA VAL A 37 18.33 41.66 33.65
C VAL A 37 18.58 40.20 34.01
N ALA A 38 19.76 39.86 34.54
CA ALA A 38 20.09 38.51 34.96
C ALA A 38 19.11 37.96 36.00
N TYR A 39 18.73 38.78 36.98
CA TYR A 39 17.72 38.42 37.99
C TYR A 39 16.36 38.11 37.35
N TYR A 40 15.85 38.97 36.47
CA TYR A 40 14.56 38.74 35.81
C TYR A 40 14.61 37.53 34.88
N THR A 41 15.71 37.31 34.16
CA THR A 41 15.91 36.11 33.34
C THR A 41 15.88 34.84 34.20
N MET A 42 16.58 34.84 35.34
CA MET A 42 16.59 33.70 36.27
C MET A 42 15.18 33.41 36.80
N LYS A 43 14.47 34.45 37.22
CA LYS A 43 13.08 34.34 37.71
C LYS A 43 12.12 33.81 36.64
N MET A 44 12.23 34.31 35.40
CA MET A 44 11.42 33.86 34.27
C MET A 44 11.71 32.40 33.91
N ASN A 45 12.99 32.00 33.92
CA ASN A 45 13.38 30.62 33.67
C ASN A 45 12.82 29.66 34.73
N LEU A 46 12.79 30.08 35.99
CA LEU A 46 12.15 29.31 37.07
C LEU A 46 10.66 29.12 36.81
N TYR A 47 9.93 30.18 36.45
CA TYR A 47 8.50 30.07 36.13
C TYR A 47 8.24 29.22 34.89
N ASN A 48 9.05 29.38 33.84
CA ASN A 48 8.95 28.55 32.64
C ASN A 48 9.20 27.07 32.96
N ALA A 49 10.20 26.77 33.79
CA ALA A 49 10.47 25.39 34.23
C ALA A 49 9.27 24.80 35.00
N MET A 50 8.66 25.57 35.90
CA MET A 50 7.45 25.14 36.62
C MET A 50 6.26 24.94 35.69
N ALA A 51 6.06 25.87 34.74
CA ALA A 51 4.99 25.77 33.74
C ALA A 51 5.14 24.50 32.88
N VAL A 52 6.35 24.17 32.43
CA VAL A 52 6.63 22.95 31.65
C VAL A 52 6.28 21.70 32.46
N ARG A 53 6.55 21.66 33.77
CA ARG A 53 6.19 20.51 34.63
C ARG A 53 4.67 20.32 34.71
N ILE A 54 3.94 21.42 34.92
CA ILE A 54 2.47 21.42 34.97
C ILE A 54 1.91 20.97 33.61
N GLN A 55 2.36 21.59 32.52
CA GLN A 55 1.91 21.26 31.18
C GLN A 55 2.21 19.81 30.79
N ARG A 56 3.38 19.28 31.14
CA ARG A 56 3.74 17.87 30.89
C ARG A 56 2.77 16.92 31.60
N ARG A 57 2.47 17.19 32.87
CA ARG A 57 1.52 16.38 33.65
C ARG A 57 0.13 16.42 33.03
N TRP A 58 -0.34 17.60 32.66
CA TRP A 58 -1.65 17.80 32.07
C TRP A 58 -1.77 17.12 30.69
N ARG A 59 -0.76 17.29 29.80
CA ARG A 59 -0.73 16.63 28.49
C ARG A 59 -0.82 15.11 28.62
N GLY A 60 -0.09 14.54 29.58
CA GLY A 60 -0.18 13.11 29.89
C GLY A 60 -1.57 12.68 30.38
N TYR A 61 -2.21 13.49 31.24
CA TYR A 61 -3.58 13.24 31.70
C TYR A 61 -4.58 13.25 30.54
N LYS A 62 -4.56 14.26 29.66
CA LYS A 62 -5.48 14.36 28.52
C LYS A 62 -5.40 13.14 27.62
N VAL A 63 -4.19 12.71 27.26
CA VAL A 63 -3.98 11.56 26.38
C VAL A 63 -4.56 10.30 27.01
N ARG A 64 -4.24 10.02 28.28
CA ARG A 64 -4.71 8.82 28.98
C ARG A 64 -6.21 8.81 29.23
N LYS A 65 -6.84 9.97 29.40
CA LYS A 65 -8.28 10.05 29.69
C LYS A 65 -9.15 10.06 28.43
N TYR A 66 -8.73 10.78 27.38
CA TYR A 66 -9.62 11.10 26.27
C TYR A 66 -9.19 10.57 24.92
N LEU A 67 -7.88 10.32 24.70
CA LEU A 67 -7.39 10.00 23.36
C LEU A 67 -7.22 8.49 23.14
N PHE A 68 -6.61 7.80 24.11
CA PHE A 68 -6.19 6.41 23.92
C PHE A 68 -6.66 5.51 25.04
N ASN A 69 -7.49 4.52 24.69
CA ASN A 69 -7.86 3.43 25.56
C ASN A 69 -7.12 2.16 25.13
N TYR A 70 -6.17 1.74 25.96
CA TYR A 70 -5.30 0.59 25.72
C TYR A 70 -6.08 -0.72 25.56
N PHE A 71 -7.15 -0.92 26.32
CA PHE A 71 -7.91 -2.17 26.29
C PHE A 71 -8.65 -2.34 24.96
N TYR A 72 -9.32 -1.29 24.48
CA TYR A 72 -9.98 -1.34 23.16
C TYR A 72 -8.98 -1.55 22.03
N PHE A 73 -7.80 -0.92 22.09
CA PHE A 73 -6.77 -1.12 21.09
C PHE A 73 -6.23 -2.55 21.10
N LYS A 74 -6.04 -3.14 22.29
CA LYS A 74 -5.59 -4.53 22.44
C LYS A 74 -6.62 -5.52 21.89
N GLU A 75 -7.90 -5.33 22.22
CA GLU A 75 -8.98 -6.19 21.71
C GLU A 75 -9.16 -6.04 20.20
N TYR A 76 -9.03 -4.82 19.66
CA TYR A 76 -9.02 -4.60 18.21
C TYR A 76 -7.90 -5.38 17.52
N LEU A 77 -6.67 -5.32 18.06
CA LEU A 77 -5.55 -6.08 17.49
C LEU A 77 -5.78 -7.59 17.56
N ARG A 78 -6.35 -8.09 18.66
CA ARG A 78 -6.72 -9.50 18.79
C ARG A 78 -7.74 -9.91 17.71
N ALA A 79 -8.82 -9.15 17.56
CA ALA A 79 -9.83 -9.42 16.54
C ALA A 79 -9.23 -9.41 15.12
N VAL A 80 -8.31 -8.48 14.84
CA VAL A 80 -7.60 -8.42 13.55
C VAL A 80 -6.69 -9.63 13.35
N SER A 81 -5.99 -10.12 14.38
CA SER A 81 -5.20 -11.34 14.24
C SER A 81 -6.08 -12.57 13.99
N GLU A 82 -7.18 -12.71 14.73
CA GLU A 82 -8.10 -13.83 14.60
C GLU A 82 -8.74 -13.88 13.20
N THR A 83 -9.16 -12.73 12.66
CA THR A 83 -9.71 -12.69 11.29
C THR A 83 -8.66 -13.01 10.23
N ASN A 84 -7.42 -12.54 10.41
CA ASN A 84 -6.34 -12.86 9.49
C ASN A 84 -6.01 -14.36 9.49
N ASP A 85 -6.00 -14.99 10.67
CA ASP A 85 -5.72 -16.42 10.79
C ASP A 85 -6.85 -17.26 10.18
N ALA A 86 -8.12 -16.89 10.42
CA ALA A 86 -9.27 -17.54 9.78
C ALA A 86 -9.24 -17.42 8.23
N ILE A 87 -8.83 -16.26 7.70
CA ILE A 87 -8.67 -16.07 6.25
C ILE A 87 -7.57 -16.98 5.70
N ARG A 88 -6.45 -17.14 6.42
CA ARG A 88 -5.35 -18.02 5.99
C ARG A 88 -5.78 -19.47 5.95
N GLU A 89 -6.46 -19.95 6.99
CA GLU A 89 -6.98 -21.31 7.07
C GLU A 89 -7.96 -21.59 5.92
N ALA A 90 -8.92 -20.70 5.68
CA ALA A 90 -9.83 -20.84 4.55
C ALA A 90 -9.11 -20.89 3.20
N LEU A 91 -8.07 -20.07 3.00
CA LEU A 91 -7.27 -20.09 1.77
C LEU A 91 -6.49 -21.40 1.60
N GLU A 92 -5.99 -21.98 2.69
CA GLU A 92 -5.31 -23.28 2.68
C GLU A 92 -6.28 -24.41 2.34
N GLU A 93 -7.47 -24.43 2.95
CA GLU A 93 -8.54 -25.37 2.59
C GLU A 93 -8.94 -25.28 1.11
N PHE A 94 -9.08 -24.05 0.58
CA PHE A 94 -9.38 -23.84 -0.83
C PHE A 94 -8.26 -24.38 -1.73
N ALA A 95 -6.99 -24.16 -1.36
CA ALA A 95 -5.85 -24.69 -2.11
C ALA A 95 -5.86 -26.24 -2.10
N GLU A 96 -6.08 -26.87 -0.95
CA GLU A 96 -6.17 -28.33 -0.86
C GLU A 96 -7.34 -28.91 -1.66
N MET A 97 -8.50 -28.26 -1.62
CA MET A 97 -9.68 -28.69 -2.37
C MET A 97 -9.40 -28.63 -3.88
N LYS A 98 -8.78 -27.54 -4.35
CA LYS A 98 -8.36 -27.40 -5.75
C LYS A 98 -7.36 -28.49 -6.16
N ASP A 99 -6.35 -28.77 -5.33
CA ASP A 99 -5.38 -29.82 -5.60
C ASP A 99 -6.02 -31.21 -5.67
N ARG A 100 -6.98 -31.51 -4.79
CA ARG A 100 -7.73 -32.78 -4.80
C ARG A 100 -8.58 -32.90 -6.06
N GLU A 101 -9.26 -31.84 -6.47
CA GLU A 101 -10.03 -31.80 -7.72
C GLU A 101 -9.13 -32.04 -8.93
N GLU A 102 -7.98 -31.37 -8.99
CA GLU A 102 -7.02 -31.55 -10.07
C GLU A 102 -6.43 -32.96 -10.11
N LYS A 103 -6.10 -33.54 -8.95
CA LYS A 103 -5.66 -34.94 -8.85
C LYS A 103 -6.73 -35.90 -9.36
N LYS A 104 -7.98 -35.72 -8.95
CA LYS A 104 -9.12 -36.53 -9.44
C LYS A 104 -9.31 -36.39 -10.94
N ALA A 105 -9.27 -35.16 -11.46
CA ALA A 105 -9.41 -34.89 -12.90
C ALA A 105 -8.23 -35.46 -13.71
N ASN A 106 -7.01 -35.44 -13.16
CA ASN A 106 -5.85 -36.07 -13.78
C ASN A 106 -6.02 -37.59 -13.84
N LEU A 107 -6.45 -38.24 -12.75
CA LEU A 107 -6.74 -39.67 -12.72
C LEU A 107 -7.83 -40.04 -13.73
N GLU A 108 -8.94 -39.29 -13.78
CA GLU A 108 -10.02 -39.52 -14.75
C GLU A 108 -9.51 -39.34 -16.19
N ARG A 109 -8.65 -38.35 -16.46
CA ARG A 109 -8.03 -38.17 -17.78
C ARG A 109 -7.13 -39.35 -18.13
N GLU A 110 -6.34 -39.87 -17.20
CA GLU A 110 -5.51 -41.07 -17.42
C GLU A 110 -6.35 -42.33 -17.64
N GLU A 111 -7.46 -42.51 -16.90
CA GLU A 111 -8.41 -43.59 -17.14
C GLU A 111 -9.04 -43.49 -18.52
N LYS A 112 -9.53 -42.31 -18.92
CA LYS A 112 -10.06 -42.05 -20.27
C LYS A 112 -9.02 -42.33 -21.35
N LYS A 113 -7.75 -41.99 -21.13
CA LYS A 113 -6.66 -42.33 -22.06
C LYS A 113 -6.47 -43.84 -22.18
N ARG A 114 -6.48 -44.56 -21.05
CA ARG A 114 -6.37 -46.04 -21.05
C ARG A 114 -7.56 -46.70 -21.74
N ASP A 115 -8.77 -46.23 -21.48
CA ASP A 115 -9.97 -46.73 -22.14
C ASP A 115 -9.93 -46.43 -23.64
N TYR A 116 -9.51 -45.23 -24.03
CA TYR A 116 -9.31 -44.89 -25.44
C TYR A 116 -8.27 -45.81 -26.11
N GLN A 117 -7.14 -46.09 -25.45
CA GLN A 117 -6.14 -47.03 -25.95
C GLN A 117 -6.71 -48.44 -26.10
N ALA A 118 -7.46 -48.94 -25.12
CA ALA A 118 -8.11 -50.24 -25.21
C ALA A 118 -9.08 -50.32 -26.41
N ARG A 119 -9.90 -49.27 -26.62
CA ARG A 119 -10.79 -49.21 -27.78
C ARG A 119 -10.05 -49.14 -29.11
N LYS A 120 -8.89 -48.48 -29.17
CA LYS A 120 -8.02 -48.39 -30.35
C LYS A 120 -7.32 -49.72 -30.65
N MET A 121 -6.91 -50.42 -29.61
CA MET A 121 -6.18 -51.69 -29.69
C MET A 121 -7.09 -52.91 -29.58
N HIS A 122 -8.42 -52.73 -29.70
CA HIS A 122 -9.41 -53.79 -29.51
C HIS A 122 -9.20 -55.02 -30.41
N TYR A 123 -8.51 -54.87 -31.54
CA TYR A 123 -8.17 -55.98 -32.44
C TYR A 123 -7.16 -56.98 -31.83
N LEU A 124 -6.45 -56.63 -30.75
CA LEU A 124 -5.51 -57.50 -30.06
C LEU A 124 -6.17 -58.47 -29.07
N LEU A 125 -7.50 -58.38 -28.92
CA LEU A 125 -8.30 -59.19 -28.02
C LEU A 125 -8.30 -60.67 -28.43
N SER A 126 -8.25 -61.57 -27.45
CA SER A 126 -8.30 -63.01 -27.68
C SER A 126 -9.60 -63.44 -28.36
N THR A 127 -9.48 -64.30 -29.37
CA THR A 127 -10.63 -64.94 -30.03
C THR A 127 -10.78 -66.38 -29.55
N LYS A 128 -11.87 -67.05 -29.93
CA LYS A 128 -12.08 -68.47 -29.59
C LYS A 128 -11.04 -69.40 -30.21
N GLN A 129 -10.50 -69.05 -31.37
CA GLN A 129 -9.57 -69.88 -32.14
C GLN A 129 -8.11 -69.52 -31.86
N ILE A 130 -7.81 -68.23 -31.62
CA ILE A 130 -6.44 -67.74 -31.42
C ILE A 130 -6.37 -66.92 -30.12
N PRO A 131 -5.47 -67.30 -29.19
CA PRO A 131 -5.23 -66.52 -27.97
C PRO A 131 -4.64 -65.15 -28.32
N GLY A 132 -5.16 -64.09 -27.70
CA GLY A 132 -4.70 -62.71 -27.87
C GLY A 132 -3.32 -62.49 -27.24
N ILE A 133 -2.61 -61.42 -27.63
CA ILE A 133 -1.26 -61.12 -27.13
C ILE A 133 -1.21 -61.07 -25.60
N TYR A 134 -2.28 -60.56 -24.98
CA TYR A 134 -2.39 -60.38 -23.53
C TYR A 134 -3.02 -61.59 -22.81
N ASN A 135 -3.41 -62.65 -23.53
CA ASN A 135 -3.97 -63.89 -22.99
C ASN A 135 -3.10 -65.10 -23.38
N SER A 136 -1.87 -65.12 -22.87
CA SER A 136 -0.91 -66.18 -23.17
C SER A 136 -1.29 -67.51 -22.51
N PRO A 137 -1.23 -68.65 -23.24
CA PRO A 137 -1.56 -69.98 -22.70
C PRO A 137 -0.73 -70.41 -21.48
N PHE A 138 0.44 -69.78 -21.28
CA PHE A 138 1.35 -70.11 -20.20
C PHE A 138 1.03 -69.40 -18.87
N ARG A 139 0.08 -68.44 -18.89
CA ARG A 139 -0.37 -67.73 -17.69
C ARG A 139 -1.68 -68.34 -17.17
N LYS A 140 -1.80 -68.47 -15.85
CA LYS A 140 -3.00 -69.00 -15.19
C LYS A 140 -4.16 -68.01 -15.19
N GLU A 141 -3.86 -66.71 -15.17
CA GLU A 141 -4.85 -65.63 -15.15
C GLU A 141 -4.61 -64.68 -16.33
N PRO A 142 -5.69 -64.18 -17.00
CA PRO A 142 -5.57 -63.19 -18.05
C PRO A 142 -4.96 -61.89 -17.55
N ASP A 143 -4.16 -61.22 -18.38
CA ASP A 143 -3.57 -59.93 -18.00
C ASP A 143 -4.67 -58.89 -17.72
N PRO A 144 -4.49 -57.96 -16.75
CA PRO A 144 -5.45 -56.90 -16.48
C PRO A 144 -5.84 -56.09 -17.72
N TRP A 145 -4.95 -56.01 -18.71
CA TRP A 145 -5.21 -55.37 -19.99
C TRP A 145 -6.21 -56.14 -20.87
N GLU A 146 -6.15 -57.47 -20.88
CA GLU A 146 -7.12 -58.32 -21.59
C GLU A 146 -8.54 -58.13 -21.02
N LEU A 147 -8.67 -58.07 -19.69
CA LEU A 147 -9.95 -57.81 -19.02
C LEU A 147 -10.54 -56.44 -19.38
N ARG A 148 -9.68 -55.43 -19.57
CA ARG A 148 -10.11 -54.09 -20.03
C ARG A 148 -10.54 -54.11 -21.49
N LEU A 149 -9.81 -54.81 -22.36
CA LEU A 149 -10.15 -54.97 -23.78
C LEU A 149 -11.51 -55.66 -23.94
N GLN A 150 -11.82 -56.70 -23.16
CA GLN A 150 -13.10 -57.39 -23.20
C GLN A 150 -14.29 -56.48 -22.83
N LYS A 151 -14.08 -55.53 -21.91
CA LYS A 151 -15.11 -54.56 -21.51
C LYS A 151 -15.27 -53.41 -22.52
N ALA A 152 -14.22 -53.08 -23.25
CA ALA A 152 -14.20 -51.94 -24.16
C ALA A 152 -14.92 -52.26 -25.49
N LYS A 153 -15.65 -51.29 -26.04
CA LYS A 153 -16.23 -51.41 -27.39
C LYS A 153 -15.25 -50.87 -28.44
N PRO A 154 -15.03 -51.58 -29.58
CA PRO A 154 -14.11 -51.14 -30.61
C PRO A 154 -14.46 -49.75 -31.13
N LEU A 155 -13.45 -48.97 -31.52
CA LEU A 155 -13.68 -47.66 -32.15
C LEU A 155 -14.44 -47.86 -33.46
N THR A 156 -15.70 -47.41 -33.50
CA THR A 156 -16.48 -47.37 -34.72
C THR A 156 -16.00 -46.21 -35.57
N HIS A 157 -15.43 -46.48 -36.74
CA HIS A 157 -15.14 -45.42 -37.69
C HIS A 157 -16.46 -44.91 -38.25
N ARG A 158 -16.83 -43.68 -37.87
CA ARG A 158 -18.02 -43.03 -38.41
C ARG A 158 -17.70 -42.65 -39.85
N ARG A 159 -18.33 -43.31 -40.82
CA ARG A 159 -18.27 -42.89 -42.22
C ARG A 159 -18.66 -41.41 -42.29
N PRO A 160 -17.91 -40.56 -43.00
CA PRO A 160 -18.33 -39.19 -43.24
C PRO A 160 -19.75 -39.23 -43.79
N ARG A 161 -20.69 -38.58 -43.12
CA ARG A 161 -21.97 -38.28 -43.77
C ARG A 161 -21.60 -37.33 -44.89
N VAL A 162 -21.84 -37.74 -46.13
CA VAL A 162 -21.85 -36.84 -47.28
C VAL A 162 -22.83 -35.73 -46.93
N THR A 163 -22.31 -34.55 -46.58
CA THR A 163 -23.11 -33.33 -46.57
C THR A 163 -23.54 -33.15 -48.01
N GLN A 164 -24.80 -33.42 -48.30
CA GLN A 164 -25.44 -32.89 -49.49
C GLN A 164 -25.27 -31.38 -49.37
N GLU A 165 -24.48 -30.80 -50.27
CA GLU A 165 -24.34 -29.36 -50.42
C GLU A 165 -25.73 -28.81 -50.74
N TYR A 166 -26.44 -28.33 -49.73
CA TYR A 166 -27.55 -27.44 -50.00
C TYR A 166 -26.91 -26.12 -50.43
N SER A 167 -27.23 -25.69 -51.66
CA SER A 167 -26.84 -24.40 -52.19
C SER A 167 -27.15 -23.35 -51.14
N THR A 168 -26.11 -22.62 -50.72
CA THR A 168 -26.27 -21.49 -49.82
C THR A 168 -27.12 -20.47 -50.57
N ASP A 169 -28.41 -20.41 -50.21
CA ASP A 169 -29.32 -19.41 -50.73
C ASP A 169 -28.71 -18.02 -50.48
N LEU A 170 -28.70 -17.17 -51.50
CA LEU A 170 -27.94 -15.91 -51.57
C LEU A 170 -28.20 -14.99 -50.35
N THR A 171 -29.36 -15.18 -49.73
CA THR A 171 -29.90 -14.54 -48.53
C THR A 171 -29.07 -14.82 -47.26
N ASN A 172 -28.51 -16.02 -47.09
CA ASN A 172 -27.69 -16.36 -45.91
C ASN A 172 -26.27 -15.77 -45.96
N TRP A 173 -25.71 -15.57 -47.16
CA TRP A 173 -24.38 -14.98 -47.33
C TRP A 173 -24.37 -13.47 -47.01
N LEU A 174 -25.45 -12.77 -47.36
CA LEU A 174 -25.68 -11.37 -46.95
C LEU A 174 -25.84 -11.22 -45.43
N ALA A 175 -26.50 -12.17 -44.76
CA ALA A 175 -26.64 -12.19 -43.30
C ALA A 175 -25.30 -12.40 -42.55
N CYS A 176 -24.36 -13.15 -43.13
CA CYS A 176 -23.00 -13.29 -42.57
C CYS A 176 -22.16 -12.01 -42.67
N THR A 177 -22.51 -11.10 -43.58
CA THR A 177 -21.83 -9.80 -43.72
C THR A 177 -22.32 -8.80 -42.68
N SER A 178 -23.60 -8.88 -42.28
CA SER A 178 -24.14 -8.07 -41.17
C SER A 178 -23.62 -8.44 -39.78
N ALA A 179 -23.06 -9.65 -39.60
CA ALA A 179 -22.49 -10.11 -38.32
C ALA A 179 -20.97 -9.86 -38.19
N ARG A 180 -20.30 -9.38 -39.25
CA ARG A 180 -18.87 -9.04 -39.27
C ARG A 180 -18.58 -7.55 -39.10
N SER A 181 -19.59 -6.69 -38.95
CA SER A 181 -19.36 -5.35 -38.43
C SER A 181 -18.85 -5.47 -37.00
N PHE A 182 -17.74 -4.80 -36.71
CA PHE A 182 -17.28 -4.61 -35.33
C PHE A 182 -18.47 -4.15 -34.48
N PRO A 183 -18.65 -4.67 -33.24
CA PRO A 183 -19.69 -4.15 -32.37
C PRO A 183 -19.43 -2.64 -32.23
N GLN A 184 -20.35 -1.83 -32.75
CA GLN A 184 -20.32 -0.39 -32.57
C GLN A 184 -20.36 -0.18 -31.06
N SER A 185 -19.24 0.24 -30.47
CA SER A 185 -19.15 0.50 -29.04
C SER A 185 -20.27 1.47 -28.68
N GLU A 186 -21.25 1.02 -27.90
CA GLU A 186 -22.23 1.91 -27.31
C GLU A 186 -21.46 3.00 -26.57
N ILE A 187 -21.60 4.23 -27.06
CA ILE A 187 -20.97 5.41 -26.47
C ILE A 187 -21.47 5.46 -25.04
N LEU A 188 -20.57 5.16 -24.10
CA LEU A 188 -20.87 5.29 -22.67
C LEU A 188 -21.41 6.70 -22.43
N PRO A 189 -22.50 6.85 -21.65
CA PRO A 189 -23.09 8.15 -21.40
C PRO A 189 -22.02 9.12 -20.87
N PRO A 190 -22.00 10.39 -21.32
CA PRO A 190 -21.01 11.35 -20.87
C PRO A 190 -20.98 11.40 -19.35
N ILE A 191 -19.83 11.06 -18.76
CA ILE A 191 -19.60 11.22 -17.32
C ILE A 191 -19.59 12.72 -17.04
N HIS A 192 -20.75 13.25 -16.66
CA HIS A 192 -20.89 14.62 -16.19
C HIS A 192 -20.16 14.75 -14.85
N ARG A 193 -18.90 15.17 -14.91
CA ARG A 193 -18.17 15.61 -13.72
C ARG A 193 -18.79 16.93 -13.27
N LYS A 194 -19.78 16.90 -12.39
CA LYS A 194 -20.21 18.10 -11.67
C LYS A 194 -19.04 18.56 -10.80
N GLN A 195 -18.41 19.66 -11.19
CA GLN A 195 -17.52 20.40 -10.30
C GLN A 195 -18.37 20.96 -9.16
N CYS A 196 -18.33 20.32 -7.99
CA CYS A 196 -18.84 20.90 -6.76
C CYS A 196 -17.84 21.96 -6.27
N GLN A 197 -17.87 23.15 -6.87
CA GLN A 197 -17.03 24.29 -6.47
C GLN A 197 -17.66 25.21 -5.41
N VAL A 198 -18.80 24.87 -4.80
CA VAL A 198 -19.58 25.86 -4.01
C VAL A 198 -19.49 25.69 -2.48
N LEU A 199 -18.80 24.67 -1.96
CA LEU A 199 -18.68 24.50 -0.49
C LEU A 199 -17.30 24.80 0.10
N ILE A 200 -16.29 25.07 -0.73
CA ILE A 200 -14.92 25.31 -0.24
C ILE A 200 -14.71 26.76 0.22
N SER A 201 -15.53 27.71 -0.24
CA SER A 201 -15.46 29.13 0.15
C SER A 201 -16.09 29.40 1.53
N HIS A 202 -17.25 28.84 1.83
CA HIS A 202 -17.93 29.06 3.12
C HIS A 202 -17.21 28.41 4.31
N ILE A 203 -16.59 27.24 4.11
CA ILE A 203 -15.80 26.56 5.16
C ILE A 203 -14.54 27.37 5.51
N ARG A 204 -13.93 28.06 4.53
CA ARG A 204 -12.76 28.91 4.77
C ARG A 204 -13.11 30.18 5.55
N ILE A 205 -14.26 30.78 5.30
CA ILE A 205 -14.71 32.01 5.99
C ILE A 205 -15.16 31.70 7.43
N LEU A 206 -15.93 30.62 7.66
CA LEU A 206 -16.27 30.20 9.03
C LEU A 206 -15.05 29.74 9.81
N SER A 207 -14.08 29.06 9.16
CA SER A 207 -12.83 28.68 9.81
C SER A 207 -12.00 29.90 10.21
N LEU A 208 -11.99 30.99 9.43
CA LEU A 208 -11.25 32.22 9.76
C LEU A 208 -11.90 33.00 10.90
N ILE A 209 -13.24 33.07 10.94
CA ILE A 209 -13.99 33.76 12.01
C ILE A 209 -13.87 32.99 13.34
N LEU A 210 -13.93 31.65 13.30
CA LEU A 210 -13.68 30.83 14.49
C LEU A 210 -12.21 30.91 14.95
N PHE A 211 -11.27 31.00 14.01
CA PHE A 211 -9.85 31.16 14.32
C PHE A 211 -9.57 32.50 14.99
N LEU A 212 -10.20 33.61 14.57
CA LEU A 212 -10.00 34.94 15.16
C LEU A 212 -10.69 35.12 16.52
N LEU A 213 -11.85 34.50 16.74
CA LEU A 213 -12.56 34.58 18.02
C LEU A 213 -11.94 33.71 19.13
N PHE A 214 -11.28 32.60 18.77
CA PHE A 214 -10.63 31.70 19.75
C PHE A 214 -9.10 31.87 19.85
N PHE A 215 -8.47 32.65 18.96
CA PHE A 215 -7.02 32.87 18.96
C PHE A 215 -6.46 33.39 20.30
N PRO A 216 -7.06 34.39 20.99
CA PRO A 216 -6.41 34.97 22.17
C PRO A 216 -6.46 34.07 23.41
N ILE A 217 -7.38 33.09 23.47
CA ILE A 217 -7.49 32.14 24.59
C ILE A 217 -6.55 30.94 24.39
N PHE A 218 -6.22 30.60 23.14
CA PHE A 218 -5.42 29.40 22.83
C PHE A 218 -3.90 29.63 22.78
N ILE A 219 -3.45 30.87 22.50
CA ILE A 219 -2.01 31.19 22.37
C ILE A 219 -1.25 31.07 23.70
N LEU A 220 -1.93 31.19 24.85
CA LEU A 220 -1.34 30.89 26.15
C LEU A 220 -1.25 29.38 26.46
N TRP A 221 -1.81 28.49 25.63
CA TRP A 221 -1.80 27.03 25.87
C TRP A 221 -0.81 26.27 24.99
N PHE A 222 -0.52 26.67 23.76
CA PHE A 222 0.32 25.83 22.89
C PHE A 222 1.15 26.65 21.89
N LEU A 223 2.40 26.94 22.25
CA LEU A 223 3.46 26.83 21.27
C LEU A 223 3.72 25.32 21.09
N PRO A 224 3.45 24.72 19.92
CA PRO A 224 4.12 23.46 19.60
C PRO A 224 5.60 23.82 19.61
N PHE A 225 6.35 23.20 20.52
CA PHE A 225 7.80 23.31 20.50
C PHE A 225 8.22 22.92 19.08
N SER A 226 8.73 23.89 18.30
CA SER A 226 9.26 23.62 16.97
C SER A 226 10.19 22.43 17.12
N SER A 227 9.96 21.38 16.33
CA SER A 227 10.70 20.14 16.38
C SER A 227 12.21 20.42 16.47
N TYR A 228 12.81 20.23 17.64
CA TYR A 228 14.26 20.21 17.82
C TYR A 228 14.78 18.83 17.40
N HIS A 229 14.49 18.39 16.18
CA HIS A 229 15.32 17.38 15.55
C HIS A 229 16.63 18.07 15.17
N LYS A 230 17.61 17.99 16.08
CA LYS A 230 19.00 18.32 15.77
C LYS A 230 19.38 17.54 14.51
N ASN A 231 19.93 18.22 13.50
CA ASN A 231 20.53 17.65 12.28
C ASN A 231 21.69 16.69 12.64
N LYS A 232 21.39 15.56 13.26
CA LYS A 232 22.36 14.49 13.50
C LYS A 232 22.36 13.62 12.26
N LYS A 233 23.50 13.57 11.58
CA LYS A 233 23.75 12.65 10.46
C LYS A 233 23.44 11.24 10.95
N TYR A 234 22.54 10.54 10.25
CA TYR A 234 22.16 9.17 10.57
C TYR A 234 23.41 8.27 10.50
N ILE A 235 23.69 7.54 11.58
CA ILE A 235 24.78 6.55 11.65
C ILE A 235 24.09 5.18 11.53
N PRO A 236 24.27 4.45 10.42
CA PRO A 236 23.68 3.12 10.23
C PRO A 236 24.18 2.13 11.29
N SER A 237 23.35 1.18 11.70
CA SER A 237 23.74 0.14 12.64
C SER A 237 24.73 -0.86 12.00
N ILE A 238 25.63 -1.42 12.81
CA ILE A 238 26.73 -2.32 12.39
C ILE A 238 26.24 -3.54 11.57
N HIS A 239 24.97 -3.92 11.74
CA HIS A 239 24.35 -5.08 11.08
C HIS A 239 23.89 -4.83 9.63
N THR A 240 24.08 -3.62 9.09
CA THR A 240 23.74 -3.27 7.69
C THR A 240 24.97 -3.13 6.78
N SER A 241 25.97 -3.99 6.96
CA SER A 241 27.10 -4.10 6.01
C SER A 241 26.82 -5.18 4.97
N SER A 242 26.05 -4.84 3.91
CA SER A 242 25.97 -5.70 2.73
C SER A 242 27.21 -5.51 1.83
N LYS A 243 27.63 -6.58 1.14
CA LYS A 243 28.75 -6.57 0.16
C LYS A 243 28.53 -5.61 -1.01
N TYR A 244 27.27 -5.22 -1.23
CA TYR A 244 26.86 -4.20 -2.19
C TYR A 244 26.69 -2.88 -1.45
N SER A 245 27.38 -1.83 -1.91
CA SER A 245 27.23 -0.47 -1.40
C SER A 245 25.76 -0.03 -1.47
N PRO A 246 25.26 0.80 -0.54
CA PRO A 246 23.93 1.38 -0.67
C PRO A 246 23.86 2.16 -1.98
N ASP A 247 23.02 1.72 -2.92
CA ASP A 247 22.68 2.53 -4.08
C ASP A 247 22.23 3.91 -3.59
N SER A 248 22.61 4.97 -4.29
CA SER A 248 22.35 6.35 -3.88
C SER A 248 20.84 6.62 -3.84
N TYR A 249 20.20 6.29 -2.73
CA TYR A 249 18.79 6.51 -2.50
C TYR A 249 18.55 8.02 -2.48
N GLY A 250 17.97 8.55 -3.55
CA GLY A 250 17.56 9.96 -3.63
C GLY A 250 18.05 10.77 -4.83
N LYS A 251 18.84 10.23 -5.78
CA LYS A 251 19.19 10.98 -7.01
C LYS A 251 18.08 10.99 -8.08
N GLN A 252 17.18 10.01 -8.06
CA GLN A 252 16.02 9.97 -8.94
C GLN A 252 14.75 10.01 -8.08
N HIS A 253 13.85 10.94 -8.39
CA HIS A 253 12.55 11.00 -7.73
C HIS A 253 11.85 9.64 -7.88
N PHE A 254 11.27 9.11 -6.81
CA PHE A 254 10.52 7.85 -6.81
C PHE A 254 9.36 7.82 -7.83
N ARG A 255 9.02 8.98 -8.42
CA ARG A 255 8.00 9.17 -9.47
C ARG A 255 8.55 9.79 -10.76
N ALA A 256 9.86 9.71 -11.01
CA ALA A 256 10.42 10.21 -12.27
C ALA A 256 9.97 9.32 -13.44
N GLU A 257 9.17 9.88 -14.33
CA GLU A 257 8.75 9.22 -15.57
C GLU A 257 9.95 9.09 -16.51
N ASN A 258 10.32 7.85 -16.86
CA ASN A 258 11.37 7.56 -17.83
C ASN A 258 10.72 7.27 -19.19
N PRO A 259 10.52 8.27 -20.09
CA PRO A 259 9.79 8.08 -21.34
C PRO A 259 10.43 7.05 -22.28
N ARG A 260 11.75 6.79 -22.14
CA ARG A 260 12.46 5.78 -22.93
C ARG A 260 12.13 4.33 -22.58
N LYS A 261 11.51 4.05 -21.42
CA LYS A 261 11.10 2.68 -21.03
C LYS A 261 9.75 2.25 -21.63
N TRP A 262 9.00 3.18 -22.22
CA TRP A 262 7.62 2.95 -22.69
C TRP A 262 7.53 2.62 -24.18
N ILE A 263 8.64 2.67 -24.91
CA ILE A 263 8.68 2.37 -26.34
C ILE A 263 9.05 0.90 -26.49
N CYS A 264 8.07 0.02 -26.28
CA CYS A 264 8.09 -1.31 -26.86
C CYS A 264 7.01 -1.31 -27.93
N ASP A 265 7.36 -1.58 -29.19
CA ASP A 265 6.43 -1.67 -30.34
C ASP A 265 5.52 -2.92 -30.29
N LYS A 266 5.30 -3.48 -29.09
CA LYS A 266 4.54 -4.72 -28.88
C LYS A 266 3.37 -4.44 -27.96
N ASP A 267 2.17 -4.74 -28.45
CA ASP A 267 0.96 -4.71 -27.64
C ASP A 267 1.10 -5.65 -26.44
N PHE A 268 0.59 -5.23 -25.27
CA PHE A 268 0.62 -6.05 -24.07
C PHE A 268 -0.18 -7.35 -24.29
N GLN A 269 0.50 -8.49 -24.28
CA GLN A 269 -0.15 -9.80 -24.29
C GLN A 269 -0.74 -10.08 -22.90
N THR A 270 -2.06 -10.24 -22.82
CA THR A 270 -2.73 -10.77 -21.62
C THR A 270 -2.38 -12.24 -21.46
N VAL A 271 -1.43 -12.55 -20.58
CA VAL A 271 -0.98 -13.92 -20.29
C VAL A 271 -2.04 -14.73 -19.52
N LEU A 272 -3.00 -14.05 -18.88
CA LEU A 272 -4.08 -14.66 -18.12
C LEU A 272 -5.44 -14.12 -18.59
N PRO A 273 -6.46 -14.97 -18.77
CA PRO A 273 -7.83 -14.50 -18.94
C PRO A 273 -8.27 -13.75 -17.68
N SER A 274 -9.05 -12.68 -17.84
CA SER A 274 -9.57 -11.89 -16.72
C SER A 274 -10.36 -12.80 -15.77
N PHE A 275 -9.90 -12.91 -14.53
CA PHE A 275 -10.59 -13.66 -13.49
C PHE A 275 -11.63 -12.76 -12.85
N ASP A 276 -12.88 -13.24 -12.78
CA ASP A 276 -14.04 -12.49 -12.27
C ASP A 276 -14.07 -12.48 -10.72
N LEU A 277 -12.96 -12.09 -10.08
CA LEU A 277 -12.81 -12.12 -8.61
C LEU A 277 -13.92 -11.34 -7.91
N PHE A 278 -14.34 -10.22 -8.51
CA PHE A 278 -15.23 -9.26 -7.87
C PHE A 278 -16.72 -9.50 -8.18
N SER A 279 -17.10 -10.43 -9.07
CA SER A 279 -18.53 -10.73 -9.28
C SER A 279 -19.13 -11.43 -8.06
N LYS A 280 -18.33 -12.23 -7.34
CA LYS A 280 -18.75 -13.00 -6.17
C LYS A 280 -18.70 -12.19 -4.86
N TYR A 281 -17.73 -11.28 -4.72
CA TYR A 281 -17.50 -10.49 -3.49
C TYR A 281 -17.92 -9.02 -3.58
N GLY A 282 -18.28 -8.52 -4.77
CA GLY A 282 -18.71 -7.13 -5.01
C GLY A 282 -20.00 -6.72 -4.31
N LYS A 283 -20.72 -7.65 -3.66
CA LYS A 283 -21.90 -7.35 -2.84
C LYS A 283 -21.58 -6.83 -1.43
N LEU A 284 -20.32 -6.93 -0.97
CA LEU A 284 -19.91 -6.50 0.39
C LEU A 284 -19.33 -5.08 0.45
N TYR A 285 -19.05 -4.46 -0.70
CA TYR A 285 -18.65 -3.05 -0.73
C TYR A 285 -19.86 -2.21 -1.12
N SER A 286 -20.58 -1.74 -0.09
CA SER A 286 -21.63 -0.76 -0.23
C SER A 286 -21.10 0.43 -1.02
N LYS A 287 -21.83 0.80 -2.07
CA LYS A 287 -21.66 2.06 -2.80
C LYS A 287 -21.63 3.20 -1.79
N ALA A 288 -20.49 3.86 -1.66
CA ALA A 288 -20.23 5.09 -0.90
C ALA A 288 -21.38 5.55 0.02
N GLY A 289 -21.39 5.07 1.27
CA GLY A 289 -22.09 5.74 2.37
C GLY A 289 -23.55 5.37 2.65
N GLN A 290 -24.06 4.25 2.16
CA GLN A 290 -25.35 3.73 2.63
C GLN A 290 -25.12 2.59 3.65
N ILE A 291 -25.37 2.91 4.91
CA ILE A 291 -25.41 1.96 6.02
C ILE A 291 -26.69 1.14 5.86
N VAL A 292 -26.56 -0.19 5.78
CA VAL A 292 -27.65 -1.15 6.04
C VAL A 292 -27.52 -1.59 7.49
#